data_AF-A0A3C0T9Y5-F1
#
_entry.id   AF-A0A3C0T9Y5-F1
#
_cell.length_a   1.000
_cell.length_b   1.000
_cell.length_c   1.000
_cell.angle_alpha   90.00
_cell.angle_beta   90.00
_cell.angle_gamma   90.00
#
_symmetry.space_group_name_H-M   'P 1'
#
loop_
_entity.id
_entity.type
_entity.pdbx_description
1 polymer ?
#
loop_
_entity_poly.entity_id
_entity_poly.type
_entity_poly.pdbx_seq_one_letter_code
_entity_poly.pdbx_strand_id
1 'polypeptide(L)'
;ITEDYEGREKCINLGPCNYGCAQGAKSSVDIAYWPMNQRLGVELKTRCRVREITVDENDMATGAIYFDEDGVEHHQRAEVVIMACNGVGTPRLLLNSKSARFPDGV
;
A
#
# COMPACT_ATOMS: atom_id res chain seq x y z
N ILE A 1 30.12 -5.91 -8.28
CA ILE A 1 30.35 -5.79 -6.82
C ILE A 1 29.21 -4.92 -6.29
N THR A 2 28.63 -5.22 -5.12
CA THR A 2 27.59 -4.35 -4.53
C THR A 2 28.24 -3.12 -3.88
N GLU A 3 27.58 -1.97 -3.98
CA GLU A 3 28.06 -0.68 -3.48
C GLU A 3 26.96 0.05 -2.70
N ASP A 4 27.36 1.08 -1.95
CA ASP A 4 26.43 1.95 -1.25
C ASP A 4 25.67 2.82 -2.25
N TYR A 5 24.35 2.96 -2.08
CA TYR A 5 23.49 3.67 -3.03
C TYR A 5 22.24 4.23 -2.36
N GLU A 6 22.02 5.55 -2.46
CA GLU A 6 20.82 6.25 -1.97
C GLU A 6 20.42 5.89 -0.53
N GLY A 7 21.41 5.82 0.37
CA GLY A 7 21.19 5.50 1.79
C GLY A 7 21.09 3.99 2.10
N ARG A 8 21.32 3.12 1.12
CA ARG A 8 21.46 1.67 1.29
C ARG A 8 22.92 1.29 1.28
N GLU A 9 23.36 0.50 2.26
CA GLU A 9 24.73 0.00 2.32
C GLU A 9 24.96 -1.14 1.31
N LYS A 10 26.21 -1.41 0.96
CA LYS A 10 26.58 -2.58 0.17
C LYS A 10 26.19 -3.90 0.86
N CYS A 11 25.94 -4.94 0.07
CA CYS A 11 25.70 -6.27 0.60
C CYS A 11 26.97 -6.85 1.23
N ILE A 12 26.87 -7.30 2.48
CA ILE A 12 27.95 -8.00 3.20
C ILE A 12 27.67 -9.50 3.40
N ASN A 13 26.68 -10.04 2.68
CA ASN A 13 26.24 -11.44 2.78
C ASN A 13 25.86 -11.85 4.22
N LEU A 14 25.08 -11.00 4.90
CA LEU A 14 24.75 -11.15 6.31
C LEU A 14 23.80 -12.32 6.61
N GLY A 15 23.08 -12.83 5.61
CA GLY A 15 22.12 -13.92 5.78
C GLY A 15 21.12 -14.04 4.63
N PRO A 16 20.11 -14.91 4.77
CA PRO A 16 19.15 -15.19 3.70
C PRO A 16 18.25 -13.98 3.40
N CYS A 17 18.28 -13.51 2.15
CA CYS A 17 17.60 -12.28 1.72
C CYS A 17 16.07 -12.30 1.88
N ASN A 18 15.45 -13.48 1.98
CA ASN A 18 14.00 -13.64 2.07
C ASN A 18 13.42 -13.24 3.43
N TYR A 19 14.23 -13.17 4.50
CA TYR A 19 13.77 -12.77 5.84
C TYR A 19 13.96 -11.28 6.14
N GLY A 20 14.41 -10.49 5.15
CA GLY A 20 14.80 -9.10 5.34
C GLY A 20 16.32 -8.95 5.36
N CYS A 21 16.80 -7.71 5.53
CA CYS A 21 18.22 -7.40 5.52
C CYS A 21 18.53 -6.40 6.63
N ALA A 22 19.10 -6.89 7.74
CA ALA A 22 19.49 -6.02 8.86
C ALA A 22 20.55 -4.98 8.48
N GLN A 23 21.34 -5.26 7.45
CA GLN A 23 22.29 -4.33 6.84
C GLN A 23 21.60 -3.18 6.07
N GLY A 24 20.31 -3.30 5.74
CA GLY A 24 19.64 -2.33 4.88
C GLY A 24 20.09 -2.35 3.41
N ALA A 25 20.88 -3.35 3.00
CA ALA A 25 21.43 -3.44 1.64
C ALA A 25 20.41 -3.87 0.58
N LYS A 26 19.38 -4.61 0.99
CA LYS A 26 18.34 -5.15 0.09
C LYS A 26 17.49 -4.01 -0.46
N SER A 27 17.23 -4.04 -1.77
CA SER A 27 16.32 -3.10 -2.43
C SER A 27 14.85 -3.51 -2.22
N SER A 28 14.42 -3.61 -0.97
CA SER A 28 13.00 -3.78 -0.63
C SER A 28 12.31 -2.41 -0.58
N VAL A 29 10.99 -2.38 -0.76
CA VAL A 29 10.25 -1.12 -1.00
C VAL A 29 10.29 -0.17 0.21
N ASP A 30 10.29 -0.74 1.41
CA ASP A 30 10.49 -0.06 2.70
C ASP A 30 11.83 0.66 2.81
N ILE A 31 12.86 0.20 2.10
CA ILE A 31 14.19 0.80 2.14
C ILE A 31 14.40 1.72 0.93
N ALA A 32 14.07 1.26 -0.27
CA ALA A 32 14.43 1.96 -1.50
C ALA A 32 13.47 3.10 -1.87
N TYR A 33 12.17 2.97 -1.61
CA TYR A 33 11.17 3.91 -2.15
C TYR A 33 10.46 4.73 -1.08
N TRP A 34 10.02 4.10 0.02
CA TRP A 34 9.24 4.80 1.03
C TRP A 34 9.97 6.00 1.66
N PRO A 35 11.25 5.91 2.05
CA PRO A 35 11.96 7.06 2.62
C PRO A 35 12.06 8.23 1.65
N MET A 36 12.26 7.97 0.35
CA MET A 36 12.29 9.00 -0.68
C MET A 36 10.90 9.64 -0.86
N ASN A 37 9.86 8.82 -0.99
CA ASN A 37 8.50 9.30 -1.21
C ASN A 37 7.99 10.13 -0.02
N GLN A 38 8.32 9.74 1.22
CA GLN A 38 7.98 10.52 2.41
C GLN A 38 8.65 11.90 2.42
N ARG A 39 9.92 12.01 1.97
CA ARG A 39 10.59 13.31 1.80
C ARG A 39 9.93 14.19 0.73
N LEU A 40 9.26 13.58 -0.25
CA LEU A 40 8.48 14.27 -1.28
C LEU A 40 7.04 14.60 -0.82
N GLY A 41 6.68 14.31 0.43
CA GLY A 41 5.38 14.65 1.01
C GLY A 41 4.32 13.54 0.94
N VAL A 42 4.69 12.32 0.56
CA VAL A 42 3.76 11.18 0.60
C VAL A 42 3.50 10.77 2.04
N GLU A 43 2.23 10.74 2.42
CA GLU A 43 1.80 10.22 3.72
C GLU A 43 1.63 8.69 3.65
N LEU A 44 2.36 7.97 4.52
CA LEU A 44 2.25 6.52 4.65
C LEU A 44 1.53 6.17 5.95
N LYS A 45 0.28 5.74 5.83
CA LYS A 45 -0.51 5.22 6.96
C LYS A 45 -0.38 3.70 7.03
N THR A 46 0.27 3.21 8.08
CA THR A 46 0.39 1.76 8.32
C THR A 46 -0.75 1.28 9.21
N ARG A 47 -0.95 -0.05 9.28
CA ARG A 47 -2.05 -0.67 10.06
C ARG A 47 -3.45 -0.16 9.69
N CYS A 48 -3.60 0.34 8.47
CA CYS A 48 -4.85 0.81 7.90
C CYS A 48 -5.36 -0.21 6.87
N ARG A 49 -6.34 -1.03 7.23
CA ARG A 49 -6.87 -2.08 6.34
C ARG A 49 -8.11 -1.59 5.60
N VAL A 50 -7.97 -1.39 4.28
CA VAL A 50 -9.10 -1.01 3.42
C VAL A 50 -10.13 -2.13 3.36
N ARG A 51 -11.38 -1.75 3.64
CA ARG A 51 -12.57 -2.60 3.58
C ARG A 51 -13.22 -2.53 2.21
N GLU A 52 -13.35 -1.32 1.66
CA GLU A 52 -14.23 -1.02 0.54
C GLU A 52 -13.77 0.25 -0.20
N ILE A 53 -13.89 0.26 -1.53
CA ILE A 53 -13.75 1.45 -2.38
C ILE A 53 -15.13 2.08 -2.55
N THR A 54 -15.23 3.39 -2.32
CA THR A 54 -16.48 4.14 -2.46
C THR A 54 -16.63 4.65 -3.88
N VAL A 55 -17.86 4.67 -4.40
CA VAL A 55 -18.19 5.16 -5.74
C VAL A 55 -19.34 6.16 -5.72
N ASP A 56 -19.42 7.03 -6.72
CA ASP A 56 -20.51 8.00 -6.88
C ASP A 56 -21.60 7.52 -7.87
N GLU A 57 -22.56 8.40 -8.14
CA GLU A 57 -23.66 8.17 -9.09
C GLU A 57 -23.20 8.14 -10.57
N ASN A 58 -21.96 8.48 -10.87
CA ASN A 58 -21.37 8.45 -12.21
C ASN A 58 -20.45 7.24 -12.42
N ASP A 59 -20.50 6.26 -11.53
CA ASP A 59 -19.62 5.07 -11.53
C ASP A 59 -18.14 5.39 -11.31
N MET A 60 -17.83 6.53 -10.68
CA MET A 60 -16.45 6.96 -10.41
C MET A 60 -16.05 6.68 -8.96
N ALA A 61 -14.81 6.22 -8.76
CA ALA A 61 -14.25 6.04 -7.41
C ALA A 61 -14.10 7.40 -6.70
N THR A 62 -14.47 7.45 -5.43
CA THR A 62 -14.47 8.68 -4.60
C THR A 62 -13.58 8.60 -3.37
N GLY A 63 -13.02 7.41 -3.08
CA GLY A 63 -12.26 7.17 -1.87
C GLY A 63 -12.27 5.71 -1.44
N ALA A 64 -11.92 5.50 -0.18
CA ALA A 64 -11.88 4.20 0.45
C ALA A 64 -12.28 4.27 1.92
N ILE A 65 -13.01 3.26 2.38
CA ILE A 65 -13.29 3.02 3.79
C ILE A 65 -12.22 2.06 4.32
N TYR A 66 -11.58 2.42 5.43
CA TYR A 66 -10.57 1.58 6.08
C TYR A 66 -10.75 1.54 7.59
N PHE A 67 -10.21 0.49 8.21
CA PHE A 67 -10.07 0.40 9.67
C PHE A 67 -8.63 0.68 10.07
N ASP A 68 -8.43 1.48 11.11
CA ASP A 68 -7.11 1.70 11.71
C ASP A 68 -6.70 0.56 12.68
N GLU A 69 -5.61 0.78 13.43
CA GLU A 69 -5.09 -0.20 14.38
C GLU A 69 -6.01 -0.48 15.57
N ASP A 70 -6.88 0.47 15.91
CA ASP A 70 -7.87 0.35 16.98
C ASP A 70 -9.21 -0.21 16.47
N GLY A 71 -9.30 -0.49 15.16
CA GLY A 71 -10.52 -0.97 14.50
C GLY A 71 -11.56 0.13 14.25
N VAL A 72 -11.17 1.41 14.36
CA VAL A 72 -12.05 2.55 14.08
C VAL A 72 -12.17 2.72 12.57
N GLU A 73 -13.40 2.92 12.09
CA GLU A 73 -13.70 3.12 10.67
C GLU A 73 -13.41 4.57 10.26
N HIS A 74 -12.71 4.73 9.13
CA HIS A 74 -12.36 6.01 8.53
C HIS A 74 -12.72 6.02 7.05
N HIS A 75 -13.14 7.18 6.55
CA HIS A 75 -13.33 7.41 5.12
C HIS A 75 -12.23 8.34 4.60
N GLN A 76 -11.38 7.81 3.72
CA GLN A 76 -10.37 8.59 3.00
C GLN A 76 -10.91 8.95 1.61
N ARG A 77 -11.30 10.21 1.44
CA ARG A 77 -11.67 10.74 0.12
C ARG A 77 -10.45 10.81 -0.80
N ALA A 78 -10.65 10.52 -2.07
CA ALA A 78 -9.63 10.61 -3.11
C ALA A 78 -10.27 10.89 -4.47
N GLU A 79 -9.59 11.67 -5.31
CA GLU A 79 -9.98 11.86 -6.73
C GLU A 79 -9.60 10.64 -7.58
N VAL A 80 -8.49 9.98 -7.24
CA VAL A 80 -8.00 8.78 -7.92
C VAL A 80 -7.64 7.73 -6.88
N VAL A 81 -8.09 6.50 -7.12
CA VAL A 81 -7.77 5.32 -6.30
C VAL A 81 -6.91 4.36 -7.12
N ILE A 82 -5.73 4.00 -6.60
CA ILE A 82 -4.82 3.04 -7.24
C ILE A 82 -4.79 1.75 -6.42
N MET A 83 -5.16 0.63 -7.04
CA MET A 83 -5.21 -0.68 -6.41
C MET A 83 -3.84 -1.37 -6.50
N ALA A 84 -3.16 -1.52 -5.36
CA ALA A 84 -1.83 -2.14 -5.28
C ALA A 84 -1.76 -3.22 -4.18
N CYS A 85 -2.85 -3.99 -3.99
CA CYS A 85 -3.02 -4.90 -2.88
C CYS A 85 -2.58 -6.34 -3.17
N ASN A 86 -1.59 -6.56 -4.06
CA ASN A 86 -1.12 -7.87 -4.54
C ASN A 86 -2.18 -8.73 -5.29
N GLY A 87 -1.77 -9.91 -5.78
CA GLY A 87 -2.63 -10.80 -6.60
C GLY A 87 -3.82 -11.42 -5.88
N VAL A 88 -3.85 -11.40 -4.54
CA VAL A 88 -4.96 -11.90 -3.72
C VAL A 88 -5.76 -10.74 -3.14
N GLY A 89 -5.08 -9.73 -2.60
CA GLY A 89 -5.75 -8.63 -1.91
C GLY A 89 -6.50 -7.70 -2.85
N THR A 90 -6.01 -7.47 -4.07
CA THR A 90 -6.69 -6.65 -5.09
C THR A 90 -8.05 -7.25 -5.48
N PRO A 91 -8.15 -8.48 -6.01
CA PRO A 91 -9.45 -9.05 -6.38
C PRO A 91 -10.38 -9.20 -5.16
N ARG A 92 -9.85 -9.56 -3.98
CA ARG A 92 -10.64 -9.61 -2.75
C ARG A 92 -11.28 -8.26 -2.41
N LEU A 93 -10.52 -7.16 -2.51
CA LEU A 93 -11.03 -5.83 -2.19
C LEU A 93 -12.04 -5.35 -3.23
N LEU A 94 -11.78 -5.58 -4.52
CA LEU A 94 -12.69 -5.23 -5.62
C LEU A 94 -14.04 -5.94 -5.50
N LEU A 95 -14.03 -7.27 -5.34
CA LEU A 95 -15.25 -8.08 -5.17
C LEU A 95 -16.03 -7.75 -3.88
N ASN A 96 -15.34 -7.30 -2.84
CA ASN A 96 -15.98 -6.87 -1.59
C ASN A 96 -16.51 -5.43 -1.63
N SER A 97 -16.09 -4.62 -2.61
CA SER A 97 -16.49 -3.22 -2.73
C SER A 97 -17.83 -3.11 -3.45
N LYS A 98 -18.90 -3.43 -2.72
CA LYS A 98 -20.25 -3.51 -3.28
C LYS A 98 -21.00 -2.19 -3.10
N SER A 99 -21.74 -1.81 -4.11
CA SER A 99 -22.68 -0.69 -4.04
C SER A 99 -23.99 -1.02 -4.76
N ALA A 100 -24.99 -0.15 -4.69
CA ALA A 100 -26.24 -0.33 -5.43
C ALA A 100 -26.01 -0.48 -6.95
N ARG A 101 -24.94 0.15 -7.47
CA ARG A 101 -24.56 0.09 -8.89
C ARG A 101 -23.62 -1.08 -9.21
N PHE A 102 -22.86 -1.52 -8.22
CA PHE A 102 -21.90 -2.62 -8.30
C PHE A 102 -22.24 -3.72 -7.28
N PRO A 103 -23.34 -4.47 -7.45
CA PRO A 103 -23.79 -5.44 -6.46
C PRO A 103 -22.83 -6.63 -6.28
N ASP A 104 -21.98 -6.88 -7.28
CA ASP A 104 -21.00 -7.98 -7.31
C ASP A 104 -19.55 -7.52 -7.11
N GLY A 105 -19.36 -6.25 -6.74
CA GLY A 105 -18.04 -5.62 -6.63
C GLY A 105 -17.73 -4.70 -7.81
N VAL A 106 -16.72 -3.84 -7.62
CA VAL A 106 -16.19 -2.91 -8.64
C VAL A 106 -15.08 -3.52 -9.48
#